data_AF-A0A090TX43-F1
#
_entry.id   AF-A0A090TX43-F1
#
_cell.length_a   1.000
_cell.length_b   1.000
_cell.length_c   1.000
_cell.angle_alpha   90.00
_cell.angle_beta   90.00
_cell.angle_gamma   90.00
#
_symmetry.space_group_name_H-M   'P 1'
#
loop_
_entity.id
_entity.type
_entity.pdbx_description
1 polymer ?
#
loop_
_entity_poly.entity_id
_entity_poly.type
_entity_poly.pdbx_seq_one_letter_code
_entity_poly.pdbx_strand_id
1 'polypeptide(L)'
;MQLVYNGKEATGSGVIAMLNEQDSGITEFGKEVIDEMVKHGITVDFSHNSSMLINSTLDYMDSKYRCAGDRIAFAIGFYVRL
;
A
#
# COMPACT_ATOMS: atom_id res chain seq x y z
N MET A 1 4.62 8.33 -2.34
CA MET A 1 3.77 8.15 -3.54
C MET A 1 2.61 7.27 -3.15
N GLN A 2 1.41 7.70 -3.50
CA GLN A 2 0.20 6.99 -3.15
C GLN A 2 -0.18 6.02 -4.28
N LEU A 3 -0.58 4.80 -3.92
CA LEU A 3 -0.92 3.74 -4.89
C LEU A 3 -2.30 3.94 -5.51
N VAL A 4 -3.25 4.47 -4.73
CA VAL A 4 -4.67 4.61 -5.05
C VAL A 4 -5.20 5.94 -4.50
N TYR A 5 -6.29 6.49 -5.03
CA TYR A 5 -6.95 7.66 -4.46
C TYR A 5 -8.44 7.42 -4.36
N ASN A 6 -8.90 6.89 -3.22
CA ASN A 6 -10.29 6.58 -2.88
C ASN A 6 -10.96 5.49 -3.73
N GLY A 7 -10.68 5.42 -5.03
CA GLY A 7 -11.32 4.53 -5.99
C GLY A 7 -10.71 3.14 -6.04
N LYS A 8 -10.91 2.47 -7.17
CA LYS A 8 -10.26 1.22 -7.52
C LYS A 8 -9.35 1.45 -8.71
N GLU A 9 -8.10 1.05 -8.58
CA GLU A 9 -7.04 1.32 -9.53
C GLU A 9 -6.30 0.01 -9.84
N ALA A 10 -5.37 0.07 -10.79
CA ALA A 10 -4.63 -1.11 -11.23
C ALA A 10 -3.79 -1.75 -10.10
N THR A 11 -3.39 -0.96 -9.11
CA THR A 11 -2.53 -1.35 -7.97
C THR A 11 -3.32 -1.94 -6.80
N GLY A 12 -4.62 -1.63 -6.66
CA GLY A 12 -5.43 -2.05 -5.53
C GLY A 12 -6.69 -1.21 -5.35
N SER A 13 -7.19 -1.17 -4.11
CA SER A 13 -8.41 -0.42 -3.76
C SER A 13 -8.16 0.64 -2.67
N GLY A 14 -8.77 1.80 -2.85
CA GLY A 14 -8.84 2.88 -1.88
C GLY A 14 -10.00 2.76 -0.89
N VAL A 15 -10.07 3.71 0.05
CA VAL A 15 -11.03 3.68 1.16
C VAL A 15 -12.50 3.77 0.69
N ILE A 16 -12.80 4.54 -0.36
CA ILE A 16 -14.19 4.67 -0.86
C ILE A 16 -14.61 3.43 -1.65
N ALA A 17 -13.70 2.82 -2.43
CA ALA A 17 -13.94 1.53 -3.06
C ALA A 17 -14.21 0.43 -2.02
N MET A 18 -13.47 0.42 -0.91
CA MET A 18 -13.75 -0.47 0.21
C MET A 18 -15.15 -0.26 0.80
N LEU A 19 -15.57 1.00 1.02
CA LEU A 19 -16.92 1.31 1.50
C LEU A 19 -18.03 0.90 0.51
N ASN A 20 -17.71 0.83 -0.78
CA ASN A 20 -18.60 0.36 -1.83
C ASN A 20 -18.48 -1.15 -2.11
N GLU A 21 -17.93 -1.94 -1.17
CA GLU A 21 -17.78 -3.40 -1.27
C GLU A 21 -16.86 -3.86 -2.43
N GLN A 22 -15.98 -2.98 -2.91
CA GLN A 22 -15.02 -3.27 -3.98
C GLN A 22 -13.60 -3.46 -3.47
N ASP A 23 -13.44 -3.75 -2.16
CA ASP A 23 -12.14 -3.88 -1.51
C ASP A 23 -11.28 -4.98 -2.16
N SER A 24 -9.99 -4.73 -2.23
CA SER A 24 -8.99 -5.67 -2.70
C SER A 24 -7.64 -5.36 -2.08
N GLY A 25 -6.86 -6.41 -1.82
CA GLY A 25 -5.45 -6.26 -1.51
C GLY A 25 -4.64 -5.73 -2.69
N ILE A 26 -3.33 -5.65 -2.50
CA ILE A 26 -2.37 -5.29 -3.54
C ILE A 26 -2.42 -6.29 -4.70
N THR A 27 -2.48 -5.78 -5.93
CA THR A 27 -2.45 -6.61 -7.13
C THR A 27 -1.03 -7.02 -7.48
N GLU A 28 -0.85 -7.96 -8.42
CA GLU A 28 0.49 -8.29 -8.94
C GLU A 28 1.18 -7.07 -9.57
N PHE A 29 0.42 -6.24 -10.31
CA PHE A 29 0.95 -4.98 -10.82
C PHE A 29 1.33 -4.00 -9.69
N GLY A 30 0.53 -3.93 -8.62
CA GLY A 30 0.87 -3.15 -7.44
C GLY A 30 2.19 -3.60 -6.80
N LYS A 31 2.46 -4.91 -6.76
CA LYS A 31 3.75 -5.44 -6.26
C LYS A 31 4.93 -5.00 -7.12
N GLU A 32 4.80 -5.03 -8.45
CA GLU A 32 5.84 -4.53 -9.36
C GLU A 32 6.11 -3.03 -9.15
N VAL A 33 5.06 -2.24 -8.93
CA VAL A 33 5.19 -0.81 -8.59
C VAL A 33 5.94 -0.64 -7.27
N ILE A 34 5.60 -1.42 -6.24
CA ILE A 34 6.30 -1.40 -4.95
C ILE A 34 7.79 -1.74 -5.11
N ASP A 35 8.12 -2.73 -5.94
CA ASP A 35 9.50 -3.12 -6.18
C ASP A 35 10.34 -1.97 -6.76
N GLU A 36 9.80 -1.25 -7.74
CA GLU A 36 10.47 -0.08 -8.33
C GLU A 36 10.53 1.09 -7.35
N MET A 37 9.49 1.30 -6.53
CA MET A 37 9.51 2.30 -5.47
C MET A 37 10.62 2.02 -4.45
N VAL A 38 10.75 0.76 -4.00
CA VAL A 38 11.81 0.33 -3.07
C VAL A 38 13.19 0.57 -3.69
N LYS A 39 13.39 0.14 -4.93
CA LYS A 39 14.65 0.30 -5.68
C LYS A 39 15.08 1.75 -5.83
N HIS A 40 14.12 2.67 -5.95
CA HIS A 40 14.36 4.10 -6.08
C HIS A 40 14.29 4.88 -4.76
N GLY A 41 14.04 4.22 -3.62
CA GLY A 41 13.94 4.87 -2.32
C GLY A 41 12.72 5.79 -2.17
N ILE A 42 11.62 5.48 -2.85
CA ILE A 42 10.38 6.24 -2.82
C ILE A 42 9.49 5.69 -1.69
N THR A 43 9.13 6.54 -0.74
CA THR A 43 8.18 6.21 0.32
C THR A 43 6.77 5.95 -0.24
N VAL A 44 6.14 4.86 0.16
CA VAL A 44 4.72 4.51 -0.03
C VAL A 44 3.85 5.32 0.92
N ASP A 45 2.83 5.98 0.38
CA ASP A 45 1.82 6.72 1.14
C ASP A 45 0.52 5.93 1.23
N PHE A 46 0.04 5.71 2.45
CA PHE A 46 -1.16 4.92 2.73
C PHE A 46 -2.43 5.73 3.02
N SER A 47 -2.39 7.06 2.93
CA SER A 47 -3.48 7.94 3.44
C SER A 47 -4.89 7.69 2.87
N HIS A 48 -5.03 7.25 1.61
CA HIS A 48 -6.34 6.97 0.97
C HIS A 48 -6.56 5.48 0.62
N ASN A 49 -5.76 4.59 1.19
CA ASN A 49 -5.77 3.17 0.85
C ASN A 49 -6.79 2.41 1.69
N SER A 50 -7.35 1.32 1.16
CA SER A 50 -8.16 0.42 1.99
C SER A 50 -7.31 -0.31 3.01
N SER A 51 -7.94 -0.77 4.10
CA SER A 51 -7.23 -1.53 5.13
C SER A 51 -6.64 -2.85 4.58
N MET A 52 -7.33 -3.50 3.64
CA MET A 52 -6.85 -4.72 2.99
C MET A 52 -5.64 -4.46 2.09
N LEU A 53 -5.65 -3.35 1.34
CA LEU A 53 -4.50 -2.94 0.53
C LEU A 53 -3.29 -2.63 1.41
N ILE A 54 -3.47 -1.91 2.52
CA ILE A 54 -2.38 -1.60 3.46
C ILE A 54 -1.75 -2.89 3.99
N ASN A 55 -2.55 -3.78 4.58
CA ASN A 55 -2.04 -5.00 5.19
C ASN A 55 -1.32 -5.90 4.17
N SER A 56 -1.92 -6.11 3.01
CA SER A 56 -1.30 -6.94 1.97
C SER A 56 -0.02 -6.32 1.38
N THR A 57 0.08 -4.99 1.34
CA THR A 57 1.31 -4.30 0.92
C THR A 57 2.40 -4.45 1.97
N LEU A 58 2.07 -4.28 3.26
CA LEU A 58 3.01 -4.47 4.37
C LEU A 58 3.51 -5.92 4.43
N ASP A 59 2.60 -6.91 4.36
CA ASP A 59 2.95 -8.33 4.33
C ASP A 59 3.89 -8.65 3.16
N TYR A 60 3.60 -8.10 1.97
CA TYR A 60 4.45 -8.26 0.80
C TYR A 60 5.85 -7.68 1.04
N MET A 61 5.91 -6.45 1.53
CA MET A 61 7.17 -5.75 1.81
C MET A 61 8.00 -6.46 2.88
N ASP A 62 7.38 -6.95 3.96
CA ASP A 62 8.07 -7.68 5.03
C ASP A 62 8.59 -9.04 4.55
N SER A 63 7.82 -9.72 3.70
CA SER A 63 8.21 -11.03 3.15
C SER A 63 9.43 -10.95 2.22
N LYS A 64 9.58 -9.84 1.48
CA LYS A 64 10.59 -9.70 0.42
C LYS A 64 11.76 -8.82 0.83
N TYR A 65 11.49 -7.74 1.54
CA TYR A 65 12.45 -6.71 1.91
C TYR A 65 12.52 -6.66 3.44
N ARG A 66 13.32 -7.56 4.01
CA ARG A 66 13.62 -7.56 5.46
C ARG A 66 13.89 -6.12 5.93
N CYS A 67 13.05 -5.63 6.85
CA CYS A 67 13.15 -4.31 7.50
C CYS A 67 12.79 -3.08 6.62
N ALA A 68 12.13 -3.24 5.48
CA ALA A 68 11.74 -2.11 4.62
C ALA A 68 10.41 -1.46 5.01
N GLY A 69 9.47 -2.21 5.60
CA GLY A 69 8.20 -1.67 6.13
C GLY A 69 8.41 -0.40 6.95
N ASP A 70 9.43 -0.42 7.79
CA ASP A 70 9.79 0.68 8.69
C ASP A 70 10.35 1.94 8.01
N ARG A 71 10.90 1.80 6.79
CA ARG A 71 11.69 2.87 6.14
C ARG A 71 10.99 3.56 5.00
N ILE A 72 10.00 2.89 4.41
CA ILE A 72 9.34 3.38 3.20
C ILE A 72 7.81 3.41 3.32
N ALA A 73 7.21 3.19 4.50
CA ALA A 73 5.78 3.38 4.70
C ALA A 73 5.49 4.68 5.46
N PHE A 74 4.53 5.48 4.97
CA PHE A 74 4.01 6.65 5.66
C PHE A 74 2.48 6.67 5.56
N ALA A 75 1.80 6.94 6.67
CA ALA A 75 0.35 7.10 6.71
C ALA A 75 0.00 8.35 7.52
N ILE A 76 -0.83 9.23 6.96
CA ILE A 76 -1.37 10.37 7.69
C ILE A 76 -2.69 9.91 8.34
N GLY A 77 -2.70 9.73 9.66
CA GLY A 77 -3.95 9.74 10.43
C GLY A 77 -4.30 8.53 11.29
N PHE A 78 -3.61 7.38 11.21
CA PHE A 78 -3.75 6.31 12.21
C PHE A 78 -2.39 5.64 12.42
N TYR A 79 -2.07 5.42 13.70
CA TYR A 79 -0.87 4.75 14.20
C TYR A 79 -0.54 3.49 13.38
N VAL A 80 0.48 3.53 12.53
CA VAL A 80 1.26 2.34 12.18
C VAL A 80 2.46 2.37 13.11
N ARG A 81 2.27 1.82 14.32
CA ARG A 81 3.37 1.54 15.23
C ARG A 81 3.83 0.13 14.91
N LEU A 82 5.03 0.09 14.33
CA LEU A 82 5.84 -1.10 14.09
C LEU A 82 6.08 -1.86 15.40
#